data_AF-A0AAX6MWG3-F1
#
_entry.id   AF-A0AAX6MWG3-F1
#
_cell.length_a   1.000
_cell.length_b   1.000
_cell.length_c   1.000
_cell.angle_alpha   90.00
_cell.angle_beta   90.00
_cell.angle_gamma   90.00
#
_symmetry.space_group_name_H-M   'P 1'
#
loop_
_entity.id
_entity.type
_entity.pdbx_description
1 polymer ?
#
loop_
_entity_poly.entity_id
_entity_poly.type
_entity_poly.pdbx_seq_one_letter_code
_entity_poly.pdbx_strand_id
1 'polypeptide(L)'
;MEERRAVLGCFLATSIVSSALQKIDALRWTSHMDDCLQKLDEEKECLNDVILIKSVQLQLIVENTNQKAASDGVTGSLSTYLESAHSQLQDIKLIILREHQKHEVLFLYLYGAELEITLSPFLHGKPLTFQRETIDASLASIKAWFGVFFTITPDTYIGFPSSIFLQLLRCLVTLYRIKTTRNPAYIENITGEMDPVLILERVVSNLEQVEILAGLDNSGIQESDLFFRVALILRALRSGWEAELHSNEPELSSTAPPQNVDEIPFSDFLGMDFLDNDWLADFYTPPN
;
A
#
# COMPACT_ATOMS: atom_id res chain seq x y z
N MET A 1 10.19 -26.35 -10.43
CA MET A 1 9.12 -25.47 -9.94
C MET A 1 9.64 -24.31 -9.11
N GLU A 2 10.51 -24.55 -8.13
CA GLU A 2 11.11 -23.49 -7.29
C GLU A 2 11.71 -22.30 -8.06
N GLU A 3 12.49 -22.54 -9.12
CA GLU A 3 13.06 -21.45 -9.93
C GLU A 3 11.99 -20.54 -10.52
N ARG A 4 10.84 -21.11 -10.95
CA ARG A 4 9.73 -20.33 -11.51
C ARG A 4 9.06 -19.47 -10.44
N ARG A 5 8.83 -20.05 -9.26
CA ARG A 5 8.33 -19.32 -8.08
C ARG A 5 9.25 -18.16 -7.73
N ALA A 6 10.56 -18.40 -7.69
CA ALA A 6 11.56 -17.39 -7.38
C ALA A 6 11.58 -16.25 -8.42
N VAL A 7 11.57 -16.57 -9.72
CA VAL A 7 11.54 -15.56 -10.80
C VAL A 7 10.30 -14.67 -10.69
N LEU A 8 9.12 -15.28 -10.50
CA LEU A 8 7.86 -14.55 -10.37
C LEU A 8 7.78 -13.75 -9.07
N GLY A 9 8.28 -14.31 -7.96
CA GLY A 9 8.37 -13.63 -6.67
C GLY A 9 9.32 -12.43 -6.71
N CYS A 10 10.45 -12.53 -7.40
CA CYS A 10 11.37 -11.42 -7.62
C CYS A 10 10.73 -10.30 -8.44
N PHE A 11 10.02 -10.64 -9.52
CA PHE A 11 9.24 -9.66 -10.28
C PHE A 11 8.22 -8.96 -9.37
N LEU A 12 7.42 -9.71 -8.63
CA LEU A 12 6.39 -9.16 -7.73
C LEU A 12 7.00 -8.21 -6.68
N ALA A 13 8.05 -8.66 -5.98
CA ALA A 13 8.70 -7.86 -4.95
C ALA A 13 9.31 -6.58 -5.53
N THR A 14 10.05 -6.67 -6.64
CA THR A 14 10.70 -5.50 -7.25
C THR A 14 9.69 -4.52 -7.84
N SER A 15 8.60 -4.99 -8.46
CA SER A 15 7.55 -4.12 -8.99
C SER A 15 6.76 -3.42 -7.90
N ILE A 16 6.46 -4.09 -6.78
CA ILE A 16 5.80 -3.44 -5.63
C ILE A 16 6.72 -2.41 -4.97
N VAL A 17 8.01 -2.73 -4.79
CA VAL A 17 8.99 -1.79 -4.24
C VAL A 17 9.16 -0.58 -5.17
N SER A 18 9.23 -0.80 -6.49
CA SER A 18 9.29 0.27 -7.49
C SER A 18 8.06 1.19 -7.41
N SER A 19 6.85 0.62 -7.43
CA SER A 19 5.59 1.37 -7.31
C SER A 19 5.53 2.12 -5.96
N ALA A 20 5.92 1.48 -4.85
CA ALA A 20 5.88 2.09 -3.53
C ALA A 20 6.85 3.27 -3.39
N LEU A 21 8.10 3.11 -3.86
CA LEU A 21 9.19 4.04 -3.61
C LEU A 21 9.37 5.10 -4.70
N GLN A 22 8.92 4.83 -5.93
CA GLN A 22 9.07 5.70 -7.10
C GLN A 22 10.54 6.09 -7.43
N LYS A 23 11.51 5.36 -6.85
CA LYS A 23 12.96 5.65 -6.94
C LYS A 23 13.76 4.56 -7.65
N ILE A 24 13.15 3.42 -7.92
CA ILE A 24 13.84 2.22 -8.42
C ILE A 24 13.03 1.69 -9.60
N ASP A 25 13.69 1.29 -10.68
CA ASP A 25 13.06 0.57 -11.78
C ASP A 25 12.78 -0.88 -11.37
N ALA A 26 11.54 -1.32 -11.58
CA ALA A 26 11.17 -2.73 -11.42
C ALA A 26 11.90 -3.63 -12.43
N LEU A 27 11.96 -4.93 -12.13
CA LEU A 27 12.28 -5.92 -13.16
C LEU A 27 11.22 -5.84 -14.27
N ARG A 28 11.68 -5.67 -15.51
CA ARG A 28 10.78 -5.70 -16.67
C ARG A 28 10.23 -7.09 -16.86
N TRP A 29 8.94 -7.18 -17.17
CA TRP A 29 8.31 -8.42 -17.55
C TRP A 29 8.95 -8.98 -18.83
N THR A 30 9.15 -10.30 -18.89
CA THR A 30 9.82 -10.99 -20.01
C THR A 30 9.04 -12.21 -20.46
N SER A 31 9.27 -12.66 -21.70
CA SER A 31 8.67 -13.90 -22.21
C SER A 31 9.02 -15.14 -21.37
N HIS A 32 10.19 -15.15 -20.72
CA HIS A 32 10.54 -16.22 -19.79
C HIS A 32 9.64 -16.23 -18.55
N MET A 33 9.22 -15.06 -18.08
CA MET A 33 8.27 -14.95 -16.96
C MET A 33 6.86 -15.38 -17.37
N ASP A 34 6.43 -15.13 -18.62
CA ASP A 34 5.19 -15.68 -19.17
C ASP A 34 5.21 -17.22 -19.15
N ASP A 35 6.29 -17.83 -19.66
CA ASP A 35 6.48 -19.28 -19.63
C ASP A 35 6.49 -19.84 -18.19
N CYS A 36 7.04 -19.07 -17.24
CA CYS A 36 7.05 -19.44 -15.84
C CYS A 36 5.65 -19.37 -15.22
N LEU A 37 4.90 -18.30 -15.50
CA LEU A 37 3.55 -18.11 -15.01
C LEU A 37 2.60 -19.17 -15.56
N GLN A 38 2.68 -19.45 -16.86
CA GLN A 38 1.86 -20.48 -17.51
C GLN A 38 2.14 -21.86 -16.91
N LYS A 39 3.40 -22.27 -16.81
CA LYS A 39 3.75 -23.58 -16.22
C LYS A 39 3.36 -23.67 -14.75
N LEU A 40 3.51 -22.58 -13.99
CA LEU A 40 3.06 -22.56 -12.60
C LEU A 40 1.54 -22.69 -12.49
N ASP A 41 0.79 -22.12 -13.43
CA ASP A 41 -0.66 -22.26 -13.50
C ASP A 41 -1.11 -23.67 -13.91
N GLU A 42 -0.38 -24.33 -14.81
CA GLU A 42 -0.66 -25.72 -15.22
C GLU A 42 -0.32 -26.74 -14.11
N GLU A 43 0.80 -26.54 -13.41
CA GLU A 43 1.39 -27.49 -12.47
C GLU A 43 1.40 -26.95 -11.02
N LYS A 44 0.30 -26.36 -10.54
CA LYS A 44 0.19 -25.85 -9.16
C LYS A 44 0.41 -26.98 -8.15
N GLU A 45 1.38 -26.84 -7.25
CA GLU A 45 1.69 -27.86 -6.24
C GLU A 45 1.10 -27.49 -4.86
N CYS A 46 0.92 -26.20 -4.58
CA CYS A 46 0.43 -25.74 -3.28
C CYS A 46 -0.44 -24.48 -3.38
N LEU A 47 -1.09 -24.13 -2.27
CA LEU A 47 -1.94 -22.94 -2.22
C LEU A 47 -1.17 -21.64 -2.49
N ASN A 48 0.09 -21.56 -2.06
CA ASN A 48 0.92 -20.37 -2.29
C ASN A 48 1.19 -20.14 -3.79
N ASP A 49 1.09 -21.17 -4.62
CA ASP A 49 1.19 -21.01 -6.08
C ASP A 49 0.00 -20.23 -6.62
N VAL A 50 -1.22 -20.55 -6.14
CA VAL A 50 -2.44 -19.80 -6.50
C VAL A 50 -2.29 -18.33 -6.09
N ILE A 51 -1.83 -18.10 -4.85
CA ILE A 51 -1.63 -16.74 -4.33
C ILE A 51 -0.62 -15.99 -5.21
N LEU A 52 0.55 -16.59 -5.46
CA LEU A 52 1.61 -15.98 -6.27
C LEU A 52 1.13 -15.66 -7.69
N ILE A 53 0.45 -16.60 -8.36
CA ILE A 53 -0.07 -16.40 -9.73
C ILE A 53 -1.01 -15.19 -9.76
N LYS A 54 -1.99 -15.15 -8.84
CA LYS A 54 -2.97 -14.05 -8.81
C LYS A 54 -2.34 -12.72 -8.44
N SER A 55 -1.42 -12.70 -7.47
CA SER A 55 -0.66 -11.50 -7.11
C SER A 55 0.17 -10.97 -8.28
N VAL A 56 0.82 -11.84 -9.05
CA VAL A 56 1.59 -11.44 -10.25
C VAL A 56 0.68 -10.91 -11.35
N GLN A 57 -0.46 -11.56 -11.60
CA GLN A 57 -1.44 -11.09 -12.59
C GLN A 57 -1.96 -9.69 -12.25
N LEU A 58 -2.29 -9.45 -10.97
CA LEU A 58 -2.69 -8.13 -10.49
C LEU A 58 -1.56 -7.09 -10.65
N GLN A 59 -0.34 -7.45 -10.27
CA GLN A 59 0.80 -6.54 -10.38
C GLN A 59 1.14 -6.18 -11.83
N LEU A 60 0.95 -7.11 -12.78
CA LEU A 60 1.13 -6.82 -14.21
C LEU A 60 0.15 -5.76 -14.72
N ILE A 61 -1.11 -5.80 -14.26
CA ILE A 61 -2.10 -4.79 -14.62
C ILE A 61 -1.65 -3.41 -14.08
N VAL A 62 -1.20 -3.36 -12.83
CA VAL A 62 -0.68 -2.14 -12.19
C VAL A 62 0.51 -1.59 -12.98
N GLU A 63 1.52 -2.42 -13.25
CA GLU A 63 2.75 -2.04 -13.95
C GLU A 63 2.47 -1.50 -15.36
N ASN A 64 1.62 -2.20 -16.13
CA ASN A 64 1.25 -1.75 -17.46
C ASN A 64 0.45 -0.43 -17.42
N THR A 65 -0.38 -0.23 -16.40
CA THR A 65 -1.09 1.04 -16.17
C THR A 65 -0.11 2.17 -15.89
N ASN A 66 0.86 1.93 -15.00
CA ASN A 66 1.89 2.91 -14.63
C ASN A 66 2.76 3.31 -15.83
N GLN A 67 3.22 2.33 -16.61
CA GLN A 67 3.98 2.58 -17.84
C GLN A 67 3.17 3.39 -18.85
N LYS A 68 1.88 3.08 -19.00
CA LYS A 68 1.01 3.81 -19.92
C LYS A 68 0.78 5.25 -19.44
N ALA A 69 0.52 5.44 -18.16
CA ALA A 69 0.37 6.76 -17.53
C ALA A 69 1.63 7.62 -17.67
N ALA A 70 2.82 7.03 -17.50
CA ALA A 70 4.11 7.72 -17.72
C ALA A 70 4.34 8.12 -19.19
N SER A 71 3.85 7.33 -20.14
CA SER A 71 4.05 7.57 -21.58
C SER A 71 3.05 8.53 -22.21
N ASP A 72 1.83 8.66 -21.67
CA ASP A 72 0.74 9.41 -22.29
C ASP A 72 0.79 10.91 -21.93
N GLY A 73 1.21 11.72 -22.90
CA GLY A 73 1.25 13.18 -22.77
C GLY A 73 -0.08 13.90 -23.03
N VAL A 74 -0.92 13.51 -24.01
CA VAL A 74 -2.10 14.30 -24.47
C VAL A 74 -3.11 13.48 -25.32
N THR A 75 -3.41 12.20 -25.03
CA THR A 75 -4.39 11.46 -25.86
C THR A 75 -5.36 10.65 -25.02
N GLY A 76 -6.65 10.63 -25.38
CA GLY A 76 -7.73 9.89 -24.72
C GLY A 76 -7.57 8.36 -24.64
N SER A 77 -6.35 7.84 -24.87
CA SER A 77 -5.94 6.45 -24.74
C SER A 77 -5.82 5.99 -23.28
N LEU A 78 -5.53 6.89 -22.33
CA LEU A 78 -5.38 6.51 -20.92
C LEU A 78 -6.72 6.11 -20.29
N SER A 79 -7.81 6.83 -20.58
CA SER A 79 -9.16 6.50 -20.07
C SER A 79 -9.59 5.10 -20.52
N THR A 80 -9.44 4.80 -21.82
CA THR A 80 -9.76 3.47 -22.36
C THR A 80 -8.88 2.37 -21.77
N TYR A 81 -7.63 2.70 -21.42
CA TYR A 81 -6.73 1.75 -20.79
C TYR A 81 -7.13 1.49 -19.33
N LEU A 82 -7.46 2.53 -18.57
CA LEU A 82 -7.96 2.41 -17.20
C LEU A 82 -9.27 1.60 -17.15
N GLU A 83 -10.18 1.83 -18.09
CA GLU A 83 -11.41 1.02 -18.23
C GLU A 83 -11.07 -0.47 -18.47
N SER A 84 -10.11 -0.76 -19.34
CA SER A 84 -9.61 -2.12 -19.58
C SER A 84 -8.96 -2.74 -18.34
N ALA A 85 -8.11 -1.97 -17.63
CA ALA A 85 -7.45 -2.41 -16.41
C ALA A 85 -8.48 -2.73 -15.31
N HIS A 86 -9.48 -1.87 -15.13
CA HIS A 86 -10.59 -2.12 -14.21
C HIS A 86 -11.39 -3.35 -14.61
N SER A 87 -11.68 -3.56 -15.91
CA SER A 87 -12.37 -4.77 -16.38
C SER A 87 -11.58 -6.04 -16.06
N GLN A 88 -10.27 -6.06 -16.36
CA GLN A 88 -9.41 -7.21 -16.06
C GLN A 88 -9.36 -7.50 -14.55
N LEU A 89 -9.31 -6.45 -13.72
CA LEU A 89 -9.34 -6.58 -12.28
C LEU A 89 -10.68 -7.15 -11.78
N GLN A 90 -11.81 -6.72 -12.36
CA GLN A 90 -13.12 -7.31 -12.03
C GLN A 90 -13.20 -8.78 -12.42
N ASP A 91 -12.63 -9.18 -13.55
CA ASP A 91 -12.57 -10.59 -13.95
C ASP A 91 -11.78 -11.43 -12.94
N ILE A 92 -10.61 -10.94 -12.51
CA ILE A 92 -9.81 -11.59 -11.46
C ILE A 92 -10.58 -11.64 -10.14
N LYS A 93 -11.25 -10.56 -9.74
CA LYS A 93 -12.08 -10.50 -8.53
C LYS A 93 -13.19 -11.55 -8.56
N LEU A 94 -13.88 -11.72 -9.68
CA LEU A 94 -14.91 -12.75 -9.85
C LEU A 94 -14.32 -14.16 -9.76
N ILE A 95 -13.10 -14.38 -10.25
CA ILE A 95 -12.40 -15.66 -10.10
C ILE A 95 -12.10 -15.93 -8.63
N ILE A 96 -11.47 -14.97 -7.92
CA ILE A 96 -11.14 -15.09 -6.50
C ILE A 96 -12.40 -15.34 -5.65
N LEU A 97 -13.51 -14.66 -5.94
CA LEU A 97 -14.78 -14.84 -5.22
C LEU A 97 -15.43 -16.20 -5.46
N ARG A 98 -15.17 -16.85 -6.61
CA ARG A 98 -15.71 -18.19 -6.91
C ARG A 98 -14.90 -19.29 -6.23
N GLU A 99 -13.61 -19.06 -6.01
CA GLU A 99 -12.76 -20.00 -5.29
C GLU A 99 -13.28 -20.18 -3.84
N HIS A 100 -13.50 -21.43 -3.44
CA HIS A 100 -14.16 -21.75 -2.16
C HIS A 100 -13.26 -21.51 -0.93
N GLN A 101 -11.97 -21.26 -1.14
CA GLN A 101 -11.05 -20.96 -0.07
C GLN A 101 -10.92 -19.45 0.11
N LYS A 102 -11.12 -18.98 1.35
CA LYS A 102 -10.91 -17.57 1.68
C LYS A 102 -9.41 -17.27 1.63
N HIS A 103 -9.00 -16.45 0.68
CA HIS A 103 -7.63 -15.95 0.58
C HIS A 103 -7.61 -14.47 0.91
N GLU A 104 -7.64 -14.14 2.21
CA GLU A 104 -7.65 -12.75 2.69
C GLU A 104 -6.48 -11.96 2.10
N VAL A 105 -5.29 -12.57 2.03
CA VAL A 105 -4.10 -11.99 1.37
C VAL A 105 -4.35 -11.63 -0.10
N LEU A 106 -5.10 -12.44 -0.85
CA LEU A 106 -5.44 -12.11 -2.24
C LEU A 106 -6.40 -10.93 -2.34
N PHE A 107 -7.33 -10.80 -1.40
CA PHE A 107 -8.16 -9.60 -1.34
C PHE A 107 -7.34 -8.36 -0.99
N LEU A 108 -6.33 -8.46 -0.12
CA LEU A 108 -5.39 -7.35 0.13
C LEU A 108 -4.66 -6.95 -1.16
N TYR A 109 -4.10 -7.91 -1.91
CA TYR A 109 -3.47 -7.62 -3.21
C TYR A 109 -4.44 -7.01 -4.22
N LEU A 110 -5.68 -7.50 -4.26
CA LEU A 110 -6.72 -7.01 -5.16
C LEU A 110 -7.05 -5.54 -4.87
N TYR A 111 -7.40 -5.21 -3.62
CA TYR A 111 -7.74 -3.84 -3.22
C TYR A 111 -6.54 -2.91 -3.29
N GLY A 112 -5.33 -3.43 -3.04
CA GLY A 112 -4.08 -2.70 -3.27
C GLY A 112 -3.87 -2.35 -4.75
N ALA A 113 -4.14 -3.30 -5.66
CA ALA A 113 -4.09 -3.06 -7.10
C ALA A 113 -5.19 -2.09 -7.57
N GLU A 114 -6.41 -2.18 -7.03
CA GLU A 114 -7.49 -1.21 -7.29
C GLU A 114 -7.02 0.21 -6.94
N LEU A 115 -6.41 0.38 -5.76
CA LEU A 115 -5.86 1.67 -5.33
C LEU A 115 -4.74 2.17 -6.26
N GLU A 116 -3.75 1.33 -6.57
CA GLU A 116 -2.62 1.71 -7.42
C GLU A 116 -3.07 2.11 -8.84
N ILE A 117 -4.02 1.40 -9.45
CA ILE A 117 -4.59 1.76 -10.77
C ILE A 117 -5.28 3.13 -10.71
N THR A 118 -6.08 3.38 -9.65
CA THR A 118 -6.75 4.68 -9.45
C THR A 118 -5.76 5.83 -9.27
N LEU A 119 -4.64 5.58 -8.56
CA LEU A 119 -3.61 6.58 -8.31
C LEU A 119 -2.63 6.75 -9.48
N SER A 120 -2.55 5.78 -10.39
CA SER A 120 -1.56 5.73 -11.48
C SER A 120 -1.46 7.03 -12.31
N PRO A 121 -2.57 7.67 -12.74
CA PRO A 121 -2.50 8.93 -13.48
C PRO A 121 -1.89 10.09 -12.69
N PHE A 122 -1.99 10.06 -11.37
CA PHE A 122 -1.48 11.10 -10.48
C PHE A 122 -0.01 10.89 -10.11
N LEU A 123 0.40 9.63 -9.95
CA LEU A 123 1.75 9.26 -9.59
C LEU A 123 2.72 9.29 -10.78
N HIS A 124 2.24 8.91 -11.97
CA HIS A 124 3.09 8.74 -13.15
C HIS A 124 2.70 9.65 -14.32
N GLY A 125 1.49 10.21 -14.33
CA GLY A 125 1.01 11.10 -15.37
C GLY A 125 1.32 12.58 -15.10
N LYS A 126 0.70 13.47 -15.89
CA LYS A 126 0.75 14.91 -15.61
C LYS A 126 -0.03 15.22 -14.32
N PRO A 127 0.36 16.24 -13.54
CA PRO A 127 -0.35 16.61 -12.32
C PRO A 127 -1.77 17.04 -12.68
N LEU A 128 -2.71 16.11 -12.54
CA LEU A 128 -4.13 16.36 -12.57
C LEU A 128 -4.57 16.64 -11.13
N THR A 129 -5.50 17.56 -10.96
CA THR A 129 -6.19 17.74 -9.69
C THR A 129 -6.95 16.46 -9.35
N PHE A 130 -6.86 15.99 -8.10
CA PHE A 130 -7.66 14.88 -7.61
C PHE A 130 -9.14 15.21 -7.85
N GLN A 131 -9.74 14.51 -8.81
CA GLN A 131 -11.17 14.60 -9.07
C GLN A 131 -11.91 13.85 -7.97
N ARG A 132 -13.16 14.24 -7.73
CA ARG A 132 -14.00 13.63 -6.68
C ARG A 132 -14.12 12.12 -6.89
N GLU A 133 -14.27 11.69 -8.14
CA GLU A 133 -14.42 10.31 -8.54
C GLU A 133 -13.18 9.47 -8.18
N THR A 134 -11.98 10.02 -8.36
CA THR A 134 -10.72 9.37 -7.96
C THR A 134 -10.62 9.25 -6.45
N ILE A 135 -11.00 10.29 -5.70
CA ILE A 135 -10.99 10.26 -4.24
C ILE A 135 -11.96 9.19 -3.73
N ASP A 136 -13.19 9.20 -4.24
CA ASP A 136 -14.23 8.24 -3.84
C ASP A 136 -13.79 6.80 -4.15
N ALA A 137 -13.19 6.57 -5.33
CA ALA A 137 -12.61 5.27 -5.69
C ALA A 137 -11.45 4.87 -4.78
N SER A 138 -10.53 5.79 -4.47
CA SER A 138 -9.40 5.54 -3.58
C SER A 138 -9.87 5.20 -2.16
N LEU A 139 -10.82 5.96 -1.62
CA LEU A 139 -11.42 5.71 -0.31
C LEU A 139 -12.16 4.37 -0.28
N ALA A 140 -12.85 4.00 -1.37
CA ALA A 140 -13.52 2.71 -1.47
C ALA A 140 -12.51 1.54 -1.43
N SER A 141 -11.40 1.64 -2.18
CA SER A 141 -10.32 0.65 -2.18
C SER A 141 -9.66 0.54 -0.81
N ILE A 142 -9.32 1.68 -0.18
CA ILE A 142 -8.71 1.73 1.16
C ILE A 142 -9.65 1.13 2.21
N LYS A 143 -10.95 1.48 2.16
CA LYS A 143 -11.96 0.95 3.08
C LYS A 143 -12.09 -0.57 2.94
N ALA A 144 -12.12 -1.08 1.71
CA ALA A 144 -12.20 -2.51 1.46
C ALA A 144 -10.91 -3.23 1.92
N TRP A 145 -9.74 -2.64 1.67
CA TRP A 145 -8.44 -3.17 2.09
C TRP A 145 -8.37 -3.30 3.62
N PHE A 146 -8.66 -2.23 4.36
CA PHE A 146 -8.67 -2.27 5.83
C PHE A 146 -9.79 -3.15 6.38
N GLY A 147 -10.93 -3.21 5.68
CA GLY A 147 -12.03 -4.11 6.00
C GLY A 147 -11.60 -5.58 6.02
N VAL A 148 -10.70 -5.98 5.11
CA VAL A 148 -10.09 -7.33 5.12
C VAL A 148 -8.93 -7.42 6.10
N PHE A 149 -8.00 -6.45 6.10
CA PHE A 149 -6.81 -6.51 6.95
C PHE A 149 -7.16 -6.66 8.44
N PHE A 150 -8.24 -6.00 8.88
CA PHE A 150 -8.70 -6.06 10.25
C PHE A 150 -9.56 -7.29 10.60
N THR A 151 -9.92 -8.16 9.64
CA THR A 151 -10.50 -9.48 9.95
C THR A 151 -9.42 -10.52 10.23
N ILE A 152 -8.20 -10.28 9.76
CA ILE A 152 -7.08 -11.18 9.89
C ILE A 152 -6.48 -11.05 11.30
N THR A 153 -6.28 -12.17 11.99
CA THR A 153 -5.74 -12.19 13.34
C THR A 153 -4.24 -11.86 13.34
N PRO A 154 -3.72 -11.07 14.30
CA PRO A 154 -2.33 -10.60 14.25
C PRO A 154 -1.26 -11.71 14.23
N ASP A 155 -1.53 -12.88 14.82
CA ASP A 155 -0.61 -14.02 14.79
C ASP A 155 -0.27 -14.49 13.37
N THR A 156 -1.18 -14.29 12.41
CA THR A 156 -0.95 -14.67 11.00
C THR A 156 -0.03 -13.71 10.24
N TYR A 157 0.24 -12.52 10.79
CA TYR A 157 1.07 -11.50 10.14
C TYR A 157 2.51 -11.98 9.94
N ILE A 158 2.97 -12.94 10.75
CA ILE A 158 4.28 -13.60 10.60
C ILE A 158 4.43 -14.31 9.24
N GLY A 159 3.31 -14.72 8.63
CA GLY A 159 3.29 -15.40 7.34
C GLY A 159 3.07 -14.47 6.16
N PHE A 160 2.95 -13.15 6.38
CA PHE A 160 2.66 -12.22 5.31
C PHE A 160 3.88 -11.96 4.42
N PRO A 161 3.68 -11.88 3.10
CA PRO A 161 4.65 -11.27 2.22
C PRO A 161 4.92 -9.81 2.66
N SER A 162 6.20 -9.39 2.63
CA SER A 162 6.59 -8.03 3.02
C SER A 162 5.88 -6.92 2.23
N SER A 163 5.51 -7.21 0.99
CA SER A 163 4.70 -6.35 0.11
C SER A 163 3.36 -5.93 0.72
N ILE A 164 2.75 -6.73 1.60
CA ILE A 164 1.49 -6.35 2.27
C ILE A 164 1.70 -5.15 3.19
N PHE A 165 2.85 -5.06 3.86
CA PHE A 165 3.18 -3.89 4.69
C PHE A 165 3.48 -2.65 3.84
N LEU A 166 4.00 -2.80 2.62
CA LEU A 166 4.12 -1.69 1.68
C LEU A 166 2.75 -1.18 1.22
N GLN A 167 1.80 -2.09 0.95
CA GLN A 167 0.41 -1.72 0.63
C GLN A 167 -0.30 -1.04 1.81
N LEU A 168 -0.06 -1.51 3.04
CA LEU A 168 -0.53 -0.88 4.27
C LEU A 168 -0.07 0.59 4.34
N LEU A 169 1.24 0.82 4.15
CA LEU A 169 1.81 2.17 4.15
C LEU A 169 1.21 3.03 3.03
N ARG A 170 1.05 2.48 1.82
CA ARG A 170 0.38 3.18 0.72
C ARG A 170 -1.04 3.62 1.08
N CYS A 171 -1.84 2.72 1.67
CA CYS A 171 -3.21 3.03 2.09
C CYS A 171 -3.23 4.13 3.15
N LEU A 172 -2.39 4.02 4.18
CA LEU A 172 -2.26 5.00 5.26
C LEU A 172 -1.88 6.40 4.75
N VAL A 173 -0.81 6.47 3.95
CA VAL A 173 -0.31 7.75 3.39
C VAL A 173 -1.34 8.38 2.45
N THR A 174 -2.00 7.57 1.62
CA THR A 174 -3.03 8.08 0.70
C THR A 174 -4.21 8.65 1.48
N LEU A 175 -4.68 7.93 2.49
CA LEU A 175 -5.78 8.37 3.33
C LEU A 175 -5.46 9.67 4.07
N TYR A 176 -4.27 9.75 4.66
CA TYR A 176 -3.78 10.96 5.33
C TYR A 176 -3.77 12.15 4.37
N ARG A 177 -3.23 11.97 3.15
CA ARG A 177 -3.17 13.02 2.14
C ARG A 177 -4.55 13.50 1.68
N ILE A 178 -5.51 12.59 1.51
CA ILE A 178 -6.87 13.00 1.17
C ILE A 178 -7.47 13.83 2.33
N LYS A 179 -7.23 13.45 3.60
CA LYS A 179 -7.69 14.21 4.77
C LYS A 179 -7.07 15.60 4.89
N THR A 180 -5.78 15.73 4.60
CA THR A 180 -5.05 17.02 4.68
C THR A 180 -5.20 17.89 3.43
N THR A 181 -5.85 17.37 2.38
CA THR A 181 -6.16 18.18 1.19
C THR A 181 -7.13 19.30 1.58
N ARG A 182 -6.79 20.56 1.25
CA ARG A 182 -7.51 21.80 1.62
C ARG A 182 -8.90 21.96 0.96
N ASN A 183 -9.58 20.88 0.62
CA ASN A 183 -10.93 20.93 0.07
C ASN A 183 -11.92 20.37 1.09
N PRO A 184 -12.75 21.25 1.71
CA PRO A 184 -13.64 20.86 2.81
C PRO A 184 -14.68 19.81 2.42
N ALA A 185 -14.98 19.65 1.11
CA ALA A 185 -15.90 18.63 0.63
C ALA A 185 -15.41 17.19 0.84
N TYR A 186 -14.10 16.97 1.04
CA TYR A 186 -13.51 15.64 1.23
C TYR A 186 -13.30 15.29 2.70
N ILE A 187 -13.20 16.29 3.58
CA ILE A 187 -12.96 16.12 5.02
C ILE A 187 -14.16 15.41 5.68
N GLU A 188 -15.39 15.74 5.28
CA GLU A 188 -16.61 15.15 5.88
C GLU A 188 -16.66 13.61 5.71
N ASN A 189 -16.18 13.09 4.58
CA ASN A 189 -16.21 11.65 4.26
C ASN A 189 -15.12 10.83 4.97
N ILE A 190 -14.14 11.46 5.61
CA ILE A 190 -12.96 10.82 6.20
C ILE A 190 -13.03 10.83 7.75
N THR A 191 -14.20 11.18 8.28
CA THR A 191 -14.45 11.12 9.73
C THR A 191 -14.87 9.70 10.16
N GLY A 192 -14.56 9.32 11.41
CA GLY A 192 -14.98 8.05 11.99
C GLY A 192 -14.14 6.84 11.52
N GLU A 193 -14.76 5.84 10.89
CA GLU A 193 -14.11 4.57 10.50
C GLU A 193 -12.94 4.74 9.52
N MET A 194 -12.90 5.86 8.79
CA MET A 194 -11.85 6.19 7.83
C MET A 194 -10.89 7.26 8.35
N ASP A 195 -10.89 7.55 9.66
CA ASP A 195 -9.90 8.46 10.22
C ASP A 195 -8.50 7.82 10.17
N PRO A 196 -7.51 8.42 9.47
CA PRO A 196 -6.17 7.87 9.36
C PRO A 196 -5.48 7.70 10.72
N VAL A 197 -5.78 8.54 11.71
CA VAL A 197 -5.18 8.42 13.06
C VAL A 197 -5.74 7.22 13.80
N LEU A 198 -7.07 6.99 13.74
CA LEU A 198 -7.72 5.85 14.38
C LEU A 198 -7.33 4.52 13.70
N ILE A 199 -7.24 4.52 12.37
CA ILE A 199 -6.76 3.35 11.61
C ILE A 199 -5.31 3.04 11.99
N LEU A 200 -4.43 4.05 12.03
CA LEU A 200 -3.03 3.89 12.40
C LEU A 200 -2.88 3.35 13.83
N GLU A 201 -3.67 3.86 14.78
CA GLU A 201 -3.70 3.35 16.16
C GLU A 201 -4.12 1.88 16.22
N ARG A 202 -5.15 1.49 15.46
CA ARG A 202 -5.57 0.08 15.38
C ARG A 202 -4.50 -0.81 14.77
N VAL A 203 -3.80 -0.34 13.73
CA VAL A 203 -2.69 -1.06 13.10
C VAL A 203 -1.54 -1.27 14.09
N VAL A 204 -1.14 -0.22 14.81
CA VAL A 204 -0.12 -0.29 15.86
C VAL A 204 -0.52 -1.31 16.93
N SER A 205 -1.77 -1.24 17.42
CA SER A 205 -2.27 -2.18 18.42
C SER A 205 -2.25 -3.63 17.94
N ASN A 206 -2.57 -3.89 16.67
CA ASN A 206 -2.47 -5.24 16.10
C ASN A 206 -1.01 -5.71 16.02
N LEU A 207 -0.08 -4.85 15.56
CA LEU A 207 1.35 -5.19 15.46
C LEU A 207 1.98 -5.53 16.81
N GLU A 208 1.62 -4.79 17.87
CA GLU A 208 2.07 -5.06 19.24
C GLU A 208 1.56 -6.40 19.79
N GLN A 209 0.41 -6.87 19.30
CA GLN A 209 -0.16 -8.16 19.72
C GLN A 209 0.49 -9.36 19.01
N VAL A 210 1.24 -9.15 17.92
CA VAL A 210 1.83 -10.25 17.13
C VAL A 210 2.75 -11.11 17.98
N GLU A 211 3.64 -10.49 18.76
CA GLU A 211 4.58 -11.20 19.64
C GLU A 211 3.83 -12.18 20.57
N ILE A 212 2.80 -11.67 21.26
CA ILE A 212 2.03 -12.40 22.25
C ILE A 212 1.21 -13.51 21.59
N LEU A 213 0.49 -13.20 20.51
CA LEU A 213 -0.44 -14.14 19.88
C LEU A 213 0.27 -15.21 19.04
N ALA A 214 1.39 -14.88 18.40
CA ALA A 214 2.21 -15.84 17.67
C ALA A 214 3.17 -16.64 18.58
N GLY A 215 3.29 -16.26 19.85
CA GLY A 215 4.18 -16.93 20.81
C GLY A 215 5.66 -16.79 20.45
N LEU A 216 6.06 -15.61 19.98
CA LEU A 216 7.46 -15.34 19.64
C LEU A 216 8.30 -15.28 20.91
N ASP A 217 9.36 -16.09 20.99
CA ASP A 217 10.28 -16.08 22.11
C ASP A 217 11.34 -14.99 21.93
N ASN A 218 11.01 -13.77 22.36
CA ASN A 218 11.93 -12.64 22.36
C ASN A 218 12.87 -12.63 23.58
N SER A 219 12.82 -13.64 24.47
CA SER A 219 13.47 -13.61 25.80
C SER A 219 15.02 -13.66 25.81
N GLY A 220 15.66 -13.60 24.64
CA GLY A 220 17.12 -13.55 24.49
C GLY A 220 17.63 -12.65 23.37
N ILE A 221 16.75 -11.86 22.72
CA ILE A 221 17.14 -10.98 21.61
C ILE A 221 17.36 -9.58 22.18
N GLN A 222 18.59 -9.06 22.06
CA GLN A 222 18.92 -7.69 22.47
C GLN A 222 18.21 -6.63 21.59
N GLU A 223 17.79 -7.07 20.42
CA GLU A 223 17.07 -6.34 19.39
C GLU A 223 15.57 -6.66 19.43
N SER A 224 14.71 -5.65 19.48
CA SER A 224 13.26 -5.85 19.43
C SER A 224 12.82 -6.48 18.10
N ASP A 225 11.74 -7.30 18.13
CA ASP A 225 11.23 -7.96 16.93
C ASP A 225 10.75 -6.96 15.86
N LEU A 226 10.60 -7.46 14.63
CA LEU A 226 10.22 -6.67 13.46
C LEU A 226 8.91 -5.91 13.67
N PHE A 227 7.89 -6.56 14.25
CA PHE A 227 6.56 -5.98 14.43
C PHE A 227 6.59 -4.88 15.48
N PHE A 228 7.34 -5.07 16.57
CA PHE A 228 7.58 -4.02 17.55
C PHE A 228 8.28 -2.80 16.94
N ARG A 229 9.29 -2.99 16.09
CA ARG A 229 9.98 -1.89 15.39
C ARG A 229 9.05 -1.15 14.45
N VAL A 230 8.26 -1.86 13.65
CA VAL A 230 7.26 -1.26 12.76
C VAL A 230 6.21 -0.50 13.58
N ALA A 231 5.76 -1.05 14.72
CA ALA A 231 4.81 -0.38 15.60
C ALA A 231 5.37 0.92 16.18
N LEU A 232 6.63 0.94 16.64
CA LEU A 232 7.32 2.15 17.09
C LEU A 232 7.33 3.23 16.01
N ILE A 233 7.73 2.84 14.81
CA ILE A 233 7.75 3.70 13.63
C ILE A 233 6.38 4.30 13.33
N LEU A 234 5.33 3.49 13.33
CA LEU A 234 3.97 3.95 13.04
C LEU A 234 3.43 4.86 14.16
N ARG A 235 3.87 4.67 15.42
CA ARG A 235 3.55 5.60 16.53
C ARG A 235 4.22 6.96 16.36
N ALA A 236 5.47 6.99 15.89
CA ALA A 236 6.15 8.26 15.60
C ALA A 236 5.42 9.02 14.47
N LEU A 237 5.05 8.31 13.39
CA LEU A 237 4.26 8.86 12.30
C LEU A 237 2.92 9.44 12.78
N ARG A 238 2.22 8.72 13.67
CA ARG A 238 0.97 9.18 14.28
C ARG A 238 1.15 10.51 15.00
N SER A 239 2.16 10.62 15.86
CA SER A 239 2.44 11.83 16.63
C SER A 239 2.66 13.04 15.71
N GLY A 240 3.36 12.83 14.59
CA GLY A 240 3.55 13.86 13.55
C GLY A 240 2.24 14.28 12.88
N TRP A 241 1.39 13.31 12.52
CA TRP A 241 0.09 13.57 11.89
C TRP A 241 -0.90 14.30 12.81
N GLU A 242 -0.94 13.94 14.09
CA GLU A 242 -1.77 14.62 15.09
C GLU A 242 -1.33 16.09 15.24
N ALA A 243 -0.02 16.35 15.35
CA ALA A 243 0.50 17.71 15.44
C ALA A 243 0.15 18.56 14.19
N GLU A 244 0.29 17.98 13.00
CA GLU A 244 -0.03 18.68 11.75
C GLU A 244 -1.54 18.93 11.61
N LEU A 245 -2.38 17.95 11.94
CA LEU A 245 -3.85 18.11 11.89
C LEU A 245 -4.33 19.18 12.88
N HIS A 246 -3.77 19.21 14.10
CA HIS A 246 -4.10 20.25 15.08
C HIS A 246 -3.60 21.64 14.69
N SER A 247 -2.47 21.76 13.98
CA SER A 247 -1.99 23.05 13.48
C SER A 247 -2.81 23.62 12.31
N ASN A 248 -3.54 22.75 11.59
CA ASN A 248 -4.42 23.13 10.49
C ASN A 248 -5.87 23.42 10.95
N GLU A 249 -6.21 23.12 12.21
CA GLU A 249 -7.44 23.62 12.84
C GLU A 249 -7.26 25.11 13.19
N PRO A 250 -8.25 25.99 12.96
CA PRO A 250 -8.14 27.39 13.37
C PRO A 250 -7.98 27.46 14.89
N GLU A 251 -6.77 27.80 15.34
CA GLU A 251 -6.35 27.76 16.74
C GLU A 251 -7.32 28.52 17.66
N LEU A 252 -7.79 27.83 18.70
CA LEU A 252 -7.82 28.43 20.02
C LEU A 252 -6.91 27.61 20.95
N SER A 253 -5.87 28.29 21.44
CA SER A 253 -4.97 27.97 22.56
C SER A 253 -3.77 27.04 22.35
N SER A 254 -2.61 27.63 22.66
CA SER A 254 -1.26 27.08 22.70
C SER A 254 -1.03 26.08 23.83
N THR A 255 -0.14 25.10 23.63
CA THR A 255 0.96 24.83 24.59
C THR A 255 2.12 24.06 23.94
N ALA A 256 3.33 24.27 24.48
CA ALA A 256 4.64 23.89 23.93
C ALA A 256 4.93 22.36 23.88
N PRO A 257 5.87 21.90 23.02
CA PRO A 257 6.20 20.48 22.87
C PRO A 257 7.26 20.01 23.89
N PRO A 258 7.22 18.74 24.36
CA PRO A 258 8.34 18.14 25.08
C PRO A 258 9.38 17.56 24.11
N GLN A 259 10.63 17.56 24.57
CA GLN A 259 11.84 17.18 23.83
C GLN A 259 12.21 15.70 24.00
N ASN A 260 12.78 15.15 22.92
CA ASN A 260 13.76 14.05 22.78
C ASN A 260 13.53 12.71 23.50
N VAL A 261 13.33 11.67 22.67
CA VAL A 261 13.83 10.32 22.90
C VAL A 261 14.76 10.02 21.73
N ASP A 262 15.92 9.38 21.98
CA ASP A 262 16.87 8.95 20.96
C ASP A 262 16.20 7.93 20.01
N GLU A 263 15.56 8.44 18.96
CA GLU A 263 14.90 7.66 17.93
C GLU A 263 15.90 7.30 16.85
N ILE A 264 16.02 6.00 16.56
CA ILE A 264 16.64 5.52 15.32
C ILE A 264 15.83 6.16 14.18
N PRO A 265 16.45 6.96 13.30
CA PRO A 265 15.73 7.62 12.22
C PRO A 265 14.98 6.60 11.38
N PHE A 266 13.70 6.86 11.09
CA PHE A 266 12.84 6.03 10.23
C PHE A 266 13.48 5.68 8.88
N SER A 267 14.40 6.53 8.39
CA SER A 267 15.24 6.29 7.20
C SER A 267 16.05 4.99 7.27
N ASP A 268 16.48 4.59 8.46
CA ASP A 268 17.42 3.48 8.66
C ASP A 268 16.73 2.11 8.64
N PHE A 269 15.44 2.02 8.97
CA PHE A 269 14.73 0.74 9.07
C PHE A 269 14.29 0.17 7.72
N LEU A 270 13.94 1.03 6.76
CA LEU A 270 13.69 0.61 5.38
C LEU A 270 14.95 0.77 4.50
N GLY A 271 16.05 1.30 5.03
CA GLY A 271 17.23 1.72 4.25
C GLY A 271 16.87 2.77 3.20
N MET A 272 15.82 3.55 3.45
CA MET A 272 15.18 4.41 2.46
C MET A 272 14.72 5.71 3.10
N ASP A 273 15.12 6.80 2.48
CA ASP A 273 14.58 8.16 2.54
C ASP A 273 13.06 8.23 2.20
N PHE A 274 12.23 7.27 2.63
CA PHE A 274 10.82 7.13 2.21
C PHE A 274 9.98 8.39 2.52
N LEU A 275 10.34 9.13 3.57
CA LEU A 275 9.76 10.43 3.92
C LEU A 275 10.55 11.63 3.35
N ASP A 276 11.85 11.46 3.08
CA ASP A 276 12.73 12.45 2.44
C ASP A 276 12.63 12.41 0.91
N ASN A 277 11.76 11.58 0.35
CA ASN A 277 11.55 11.52 -1.08
C ASN A 277 10.96 12.85 -1.57
N ASP A 278 11.68 13.57 -2.43
CA ASP A 278 11.26 14.80 -3.13
C ASP A 278 9.86 14.73 -3.78
N TRP A 279 9.31 13.54 -4.08
CA TRP A 279 7.92 13.41 -4.56
C TRP A 279 6.87 13.72 -3.49
N LEU A 280 7.19 13.65 -2.19
CA LEU A 280 6.34 14.19 -1.12
C LEU A 280 6.40 15.71 -1.14
N ALA A 281 7.60 16.29 -1.30
CA ALA A 281 7.84 17.74 -1.34
C ALA A 281 7.17 18.46 -2.53
N ASP A 282 7.15 17.83 -3.72
CA ASP A 282 6.60 18.43 -4.95
C ASP A 282 5.10 18.75 -4.88
N PHE A 283 4.35 18.10 -3.97
CA PHE A 283 2.93 18.41 -3.74
C PHE A 283 2.68 19.52 -2.70
N TYR A 284 3.70 19.95 -1.95
CA TYR A 284 3.60 21.07 -1.01
C TYR A 284 3.82 22.43 -1.68
N THR A 285 4.10 22.47 -2.99
CA THR A 285 4.16 23.73 -3.73
C THR A 285 2.74 24.21 -4.06
N PRO A 286 2.30 25.38 -3.56
CA PRO A 286 1.05 25.96 -4.03
C PRO A 286 1.15 26.23 -5.53
N PRO A 287 0.06 26.08 -6.31
CA PRO A 287 0.05 26.62 -7.67
C PRO A 287 0.30 28.13 -7.57
N ASN A 288 1.30 28.61 -8.31
CA ASN A 288 1.47 30.05 -8.55
C ASN A 288 0.23 30.64 -9.22
#